data_AF-A0A7S0C5L7-F1
#
_entry.id   AF-A0A7S0C5L7-F1
#
_cell.length_a   1.000
_cell.length_b   1.000
_cell.length_c   1.000
_cell.angle_alpha   90.00
_cell.angle_beta   90.00
_cell.angle_gamma   90.00
#
_symmetry.space_group_name_H-M   'P 1'
#
loop_
_entity.id
_entity.type
_entity.pdbx_description
1 polymer ?
#
loop_
_entity_poly.entity_id
_entity_poly.type
_entity_poly.pdbx_seq_one_letter_code
_entity_poly.pdbx_strand_id
1 'polypeptide(L)'
;KLLRISSKEVKRAYRKLARTIHPDKNKDGRAAEAFDALERSASFLSDDDLRMEYDSMISAEKISKRQERLQNLLDLTDFVYRRTRFIVQIVYRVIKPFSTPLLVLGILLI
;
A
#
# COMPACT_ATOMS: atom_id res chain seq x y z
N LYS A 1 6.95 -11.33 -8.90
CA LYS A 1 7.01 -12.56 -8.07
C LYS A 1 7.28 -12.15 -6.63
N LEU A 2 6.25 -12.17 -5.79
CA LEU A 2 6.33 -11.77 -4.38
C LEU A 2 6.92 -12.93 -3.55
N LEU A 3 6.60 -14.16 -3.93
CA LEU A 3 7.30 -15.36 -3.46
C LEU A 3 8.51 -15.64 -4.36
N ARG A 4 9.66 -15.02 -4.05
CA ARG A 4 10.95 -15.27 -4.73
C ARG A 4 11.52 -16.67 -4.51
N ILE A 5 10.88 -17.49 -3.69
CA ILE A 5 11.39 -18.79 -3.24
C ILE A 5 11.21 -19.82 -4.36
N SER A 6 12.28 -20.50 -4.76
CA SER A 6 12.20 -21.58 -5.74
C SER A 6 11.57 -22.84 -5.13
N SER A 7 10.98 -23.72 -5.93
CA SER A 7 10.37 -24.97 -5.44
C SER A 7 11.42 -25.87 -4.74
N LYS A 8 12.70 -25.73 -5.10
CA LYS A 8 13.85 -26.36 -4.41
C LYS A 8 14.05 -25.83 -2.99
N GLU A 9 13.89 -24.54 -2.78
CA GLU A 9 13.98 -23.89 -1.47
C GLU A 9 12.78 -24.23 -0.59
N VAL A 10 11.57 -24.30 -1.15
CA VAL A 10 10.37 -24.79 -0.44
C VAL A 10 10.61 -26.21 0.08
N LYS A 11 11.08 -27.13 -0.78
CA LYS A 11 11.41 -28.51 -0.38
C LYS A 11 12.56 -28.58 0.64
N ARG A 12 13.50 -27.63 0.62
CA ARG A 12 14.59 -27.55 1.60
C ARG A 12 14.06 -27.08 2.97
N ALA A 13 13.24 -26.05 2.98
CA ALA A 13 12.61 -25.51 4.19
C ALA A 13 11.67 -26.54 4.83
N TYR A 14 10.83 -27.21 4.02
CA TYR A 14 9.97 -28.30 4.46
C TYR A 14 10.76 -29.40 5.19
N ARG A 15 11.80 -29.96 4.57
CA ARG A 15 12.64 -31.01 5.19
C ARG A 15 13.35 -30.56 6.46
N LYS A 16 13.66 -29.27 6.59
CA LYS A 16 14.25 -28.71 7.82
C LYS A 16 13.20 -28.68 8.93
N LEU A 17 12.04 -28.10 8.66
CA LEU A 17 10.96 -27.95 9.63
C LEU A 17 10.34 -29.28 10.04
N ALA A 18 10.07 -30.17 9.07
CA ALA A 18 9.48 -31.49 9.30
C ALA A 18 10.32 -32.32 10.27
N ARG A 19 11.65 -32.22 10.22
CA ARG A 19 12.54 -32.90 11.19
C ARG A 19 12.45 -32.34 12.60
N THR A 20 12.16 -31.05 12.74
CA THR A 20 12.04 -30.37 14.03
C THR A 20 10.69 -30.66 14.69
N ILE A 21 9.61 -30.72 13.90
CA ILE A 21 8.25 -30.85 14.42
C ILE A 21 7.66 -32.27 14.29
N HIS A 22 8.45 -33.25 13.83
CA HIS A 22 7.96 -34.61 13.59
C HIS A 22 7.32 -35.21 14.86
N PRO A 23 6.09 -35.76 14.81
CA PRO A 23 5.37 -36.26 15.98
C PRO A 23 6.09 -37.43 16.69
N ASP A 24 6.86 -38.23 15.95
CA ASP A 24 7.69 -39.30 16.54
C ASP A 24 8.86 -38.78 17.40
N LYS A 25 9.40 -37.59 17.07
CA LYS A 25 10.57 -37.02 17.74
C LYS A 25 10.22 -35.91 18.72
N ASN A 26 9.08 -35.25 18.51
CA ASN A 26 8.59 -34.17 19.33
C ASN A 26 7.42 -34.65 20.19
N LYS A 27 7.60 -34.66 21.52
CA LYS A 27 6.60 -35.12 22.50
C LYS A 27 5.52 -34.07 22.80
N ASP A 28 5.55 -32.92 22.13
CA ASP A 28 4.50 -31.92 22.24
C ASP A 28 3.19 -32.48 21.65
N GLY A 29 2.08 -32.36 22.38
CA GLY A 29 0.75 -32.80 21.91
C GLY A 29 0.29 -32.07 20.63
N ARG A 30 0.90 -30.93 20.29
CA ARG A 30 0.62 -30.15 19.08
C ARG A 30 1.51 -30.52 17.89
N ALA A 31 2.46 -31.44 18.06
CA ALA A 31 3.40 -31.81 17.00
C ALA A 31 2.68 -32.35 15.75
N ALA A 32 1.63 -33.16 15.95
CA ALA A 32 0.82 -33.69 14.84
C ALA A 32 0.09 -32.56 14.08
N GLU A 33 -0.58 -31.65 14.80
CA GLU A 33 -1.28 -30.51 14.20
C GLU A 33 -0.32 -29.59 13.43
N ALA A 34 0.85 -29.31 14.00
CA ALA A 34 1.89 -28.51 13.36
C ALA A 34 2.45 -29.19 12.10
N PHE A 35 2.61 -30.52 12.13
CA PHE A 35 3.06 -31.30 10.98
C PHE A 35 2.03 -31.28 9.84
N ASP A 36 0.75 -31.48 10.16
CA ASP A 36 -0.34 -31.40 9.18
C ASP A 36 -0.46 -30.01 8.55
N ALA A 37 -0.25 -28.95 9.34
CA ALA A 37 -0.24 -27.58 8.83
C ALA A 37 0.96 -27.32 7.91
N LEU A 38 2.14 -27.86 8.27
CA LEU A 38 3.34 -27.77 7.44
C LEU A 38 3.16 -28.50 6.10
N GLU A 39 2.58 -29.70 6.11
CA GLU A 39 2.35 -30.49 4.90
C GLU A 39 1.37 -29.81 3.95
N ARG A 40 0.24 -29.30 4.48
CA ARG A 40 -0.72 -28.50 3.70
C ARG A 40 -0.12 -27.24 3.11
N SER A 41 0.72 -26.54 3.87
CA SER A 41 1.40 -25.34 3.38
C SER A 41 2.44 -25.68 2.31
N ALA A 42 3.16 -26.78 2.49
CA ALA A 42 4.17 -27.24 1.55
C ALA A 42 3.57 -27.74 0.24
N SER A 43 2.41 -28.42 0.26
CA SER A 43 1.70 -28.85 -0.94
C SER A 43 1.25 -27.63 -1.76
N PHE A 44 0.60 -26.66 -1.12
CA PHE A 44 0.15 -25.43 -1.75
C PHE A 44 1.30 -24.63 -2.38
N LEU A 45 2.42 -24.49 -1.66
CA LEU A 45 3.59 -23.73 -2.14
C LEU A 45 4.45 -24.49 -3.16
N SER A 46 4.25 -25.80 -3.31
CA SER A 46 4.97 -26.62 -4.28
C SER A 46 4.31 -26.62 -5.66
N ASP A 47 3.01 -26.31 -5.71
CA ASP A 47 2.26 -26.12 -6.94
C ASP A 47 2.55 -24.73 -7.52
N ASP A 48 3.06 -24.70 -8.76
CA ASP A 48 3.45 -23.47 -9.42
C ASP A 48 2.24 -22.62 -9.82
N ASP A 49 1.11 -23.25 -10.18
CA ASP A 49 -0.10 -22.56 -10.62
C ASP A 49 -0.80 -21.88 -9.43
N LEU A 50 -0.99 -22.61 -8.33
CA LEU A 50 -1.56 -22.05 -7.09
C LEU A 50 -0.72 -20.90 -6.55
N ARG A 51 0.62 -21.03 -6.63
CA ARG A 51 1.53 -19.98 -6.20
C ARG A 51 1.46 -18.75 -7.10
N MET A 52 1.32 -18.94 -8.41
CA MET A 52 1.16 -17.84 -9.35
C MET A 52 -0.16 -17.10 -9.15
N GLU A 53 -1.25 -17.81 -8.91
CA GLU A 53 -2.55 -17.22 -8.61
C GLU A 53 -2.48 -16.39 -7.32
N TYR A 54 -1.90 -16.94 -6.25
CA TYR A 54 -1.73 -16.23 -4.99
C TYR A 54 -0.86 -14.96 -5.13
N ASP A 55 0.27 -15.06 -5.83
CA ASP A 55 1.14 -13.91 -6.14
C ASP A 55 0.38 -12.84 -6.95
N SER A 56 -0.44 -13.27 -7.92
CA SER A 56 -1.28 -12.40 -8.74
C SER A 56 -2.28 -11.63 -7.89
N MET A 57 -3.04 -12.33 -7.03
CA MET A 57 -4.03 -11.71 -6.13
C MET A 57 -3.40 -10.63 -5.23
N ILE A 58 -2.27 -10.94 -4.58
CA ILE A 58 -1.59 -9.96 -3.70
C ILE A 58 -1.06 -8.78 -4.52
N SER A 59 -0.53 -9.03 -5.72
CA SER A 59 -0.05 -7.96 -6.58
C SER A 59 -1.18 -7.04 -7.03
N ALA A 60 -2.33 -7.60 -7.41
CA ALA A 60 -3.53 -6.86 -7.79
C ALA A 60 -4.06 -6.01 -6.62
N GLU A 61 -4.12 -6.57 -5.41
CA GLU A 61 -4.52 -5.84 -4.21
C GLU A 61 -3.56 -4.67 -3.88
N LYS A 62 -2.25 -4.87 -4.05
CA LYS A 62 -1.27 -3.80 -3.85
C LYS A 62 -1.45 -2.69 -4.88
N ILE A 63 -1.75 -3.04 -6.13
CA ILE A 63 -1.99 -2.07 -7.20
C ILE A 63 -3.27 -1.27 -6.91
N SER A 64 -4.36 -1.93 -6.52
CA SER A 64 -5.63 -1.25 -6.21
C SER A 64 -5.48 -0.30 -5.01
N LYS A 65 -4.87 -0.76 -3.92
CA LYS A 65 -4.57 0.09 -2.75
C LYS A 65 -3.65 1.27 -3.09
N ARG A 66 -2.69 1.08 -4.00
CA ARG A 66 -1.84 2.17 -4.47
C ARG A 66 -2.65 3.18 -5.29
N GLN A 67 -3.50 2.70 -6.19
CA GLN A 67 -4.38 3.56 -6.99
C GLN A 67 -5.32 4.37 -6.11
N GLU A 68 -5.93 3.75 -5.10
CA GLU A 68 -6.80 4.44 -4.12
C GLU A 68 -6.04 5.54 -3.37
N ARG A 69 -4.83 5.25 -2.88
CA ARG A 69 -4.00 6.28 -2.22
C ARG A 69 -3.68 7.45 -3.14
N LEU A 70 -3.39 7.18 -4.41
CA LEU A 70 -3.12 8.23 -5.39
C LEU A 70 -4.37 9.06 -5.67
N GLN A 71 -5.54 8.44 -5.76
CA GLN A 71 -6.82 9.16 -5.90
C GLN A 71 -7.06 10.08 -4.70
N ASN A 72 -6.91 9.56 -3.48
CA ASN A 72 -7.07 10.37 -2.27
C ASN A 72 -6.09 11.55 -2.22
N LEU A 73 -4.85 11.36 -2.68
CA LEU A 73 -3.88 12.46 -2.78
C LEU A 73 -4.31 13.52 -3.80
N LEU A 74 -4.74 13.09 -5.00
CA LEU A 74 -5.25 14.01 -6.03
C LEU A 74 -6.42 14.81 -5.49
N ASP A 75 -7.39 14.16 -4.84
CA ASP A 75 -8.56 14.81 -4.25
C ASP A 75 -8.19 15.85 -3.20
N LEU A 76 -7.21 15.55 -2.34
CA LEU A 76 -6.69 16.50 -1.36
C LEU A 76 -6.01 17.70 -2.04
N THR A 77 -5.18 17.44 -3.05
CA THR A 77 -4.50 18.53 -3.78
C THR A 77 -5.50 19.45 -4.47
N ASP A 78 -6.53 18.87 -5.08
CA ASP A 78 -7.63 19.57 -5.73
C ASP A 78 -8.45 20.39 -4.73
N PHE A 79 -8.76 19.81 -3.57
CA PHE A 79 -9.45 20.51 -2.49
C PHE A 79 -8.66 21.74 -2.02
N VAL A 80 -7.36 21.58 -1.75
CA VAL A 80 -6.47 22.67 -1.32
C VAL A 80 -6.38 23.75 -2.41
N TYR A 81 -6.21 23.35 -3.67
CA TYR A 81 -6.15 24.28 -4.80
C TYR A 81 -7.45 25.07 -4.96
N ARG A 82 -8.60 24.40 -4.96
CA ARG A 82 -9.92 25.05 -5.04
C ARG A 82 -10.13 26.03 -3.90
N ARG A 83 -9.80 25.64 -2.66
CA ARG A 83 -9.92 26.51 -1.49
C ARG A 83 -9.01 27.73 -1.56
N THR A 84 -7.74 27.52 -1.94
CA THR A 84 -6.75 28.59 -2.07
C THR A 84 -7.18 29.59 -3.15
N ARG A 85 -7.56 29.10 -4.33
CA ARG A 85 -8.09 29.94 -5.42
C ARG A 85 -9.30 30.74 -4.99
N PHE A 86 -10.22 30.13 -4.25
CA PHE A 86 -11.40 30.81 -3.73
C PHE A 86 -11.03 31.97 -2.78
N ILE A 87 -10.12 31.74 -1.83
CA ILE A 87 -9.64 32.78 -0.91
C ILE A 87 -8.94 33.91 -1.69
N VAL A 88 -8.02 33.55 -2.60
CA VAL A 88 -7.32 34.54 -3.43
C VAL A 88 -8.31 35.36 -4.25
N GLN A 89 -9.34 34.74 -4.82
CA GLN A 89 -10.38 35.46 -5.57
C GLN A 89 -11.18 36.42 -4.68
N ILE A 90 -11.54 36.02 -3.46
CA ILE A 90 -12.21 36.90 -2.50
C ILE A 90 -11.30 38.08 -2.15
N VAL A 91 -10.05 37.80 -1.76
CA VAL A 91 -9.06 38.80 -1.38
C VAL A 91 -8.86 39.79 -2.52
N TYR A 92 -8.66 39.31 -3.75
CA TYR A 92 -8.52 40.17 -4.92
C TYR A 92 -9.79 41.00 -5.18
N ARG A 93 -10.99 40.41 -5.04
CA ARG A 93 -12.26 41.12 -5.21
C ARG A 93 -12.45 42.23 -4.15
N VAL A 94 -12.03 41.98 -2.92
CA VAL A 94 -12.12 42.93 -1.81
C VAL A 94 -11.05 44.02 -1.93
N ILE A 95 -9.79 43.66 -2.18
CA ILE A 95 -8.67 44.61 -2.20
C ILE A 95 -8.62 45.46 -3.47
N LYS A 96 -9.00 44.92 -4.64
CA LYS A 96 -8.96 45.63 -5.92
C LYS A 96 -9.63 47.03 -5.91
N PRO A 97 -10.83 47.23 -5.34
CA PRO A 97 -11.42 48.57 -5.26
C PRO A 97 -10.72 49.52 -4.27
N PHE A 98 -9.91 49.00 -3.34
CA PHE A 98 -9.13 49.82 -2.40
C PHE A 98 -7.69 50.08 -2.87
N SER A 99 -7.14 49.25 -3.78
CA SER A 99 -5.80 49.50 -4.33
C SER A 99 -5.79 50.69 -5.28
N THR A 100 -6.86 50.92 -6.05
CA THR A 100 -6.96 52.04 -7.00
C THR A 100 -6.94 53.42 -6.33
N PRO A 101 -7.75 53.74 -5.30
CA PRO A 101 -7.68 55.04 -4.63
C PRO A 101 -6.35 55.25 -3.88
N LEU A 102 -5.74 54.20 -3.32
CA LEU A 102 -4.41 54.28 -2.69
C LEU A 102 -3.32 54.67 -3.70
N LEU A 103 -3.35 54.10 -4.90
CA LEU A 103 -2.42 54.47 -5.97
C LEU A 103 -2.64 55.91 -6.45
N VAL A 104 -3.90 56.36 -6.58
CA VAL A 104 -4.23 57.74 -6.97
C VAL A 104 -3.79 58.74 -5.91
N LEU A 105 -4.02 58.45 -4.62
CA LEU A 105 -3.55 59.28 -3.51
C LEU A 105 -2.02 59.33 -3.44
N GLY A 106 -1.33 58.22 -3.70
CA GLY A 106 0.13 58.18 -3.76
C GLY A 106 0.70 59.02 -4.91
N ILE A 107 0.04 59.04 -6.06
CA ILE A 107 0.42 59.91 -7.20
C ILE A 107 0.15 61.38 -6.89
N LEU A 108 -0.90 61.71 -6.13
CA LEU A 108 -1.24 63.09 -5.73
C LEU A 108 -0.35 63.66 -4.61
N LEU A 109 0.33 62.79 -3.85
CA LEU A 109 1.21 63.18 -2.75
C LEU A 109 2.68 63.38 -3.17
N ILE A 110 3.03 63.06 -4.42
CA ILE A 110 4.34 63.27 -5.03
C ILE A 110 4.25 64.49 -5.96
#